data_AF-A0AA96HS71-F1
#
_entry.id   AF-A0AA96HS71-F1
#
_cell.length_a   1.000
_cell.length_b   1.000
_cell.length_c   1.000
_cell.angle_alpha   90.00
_cell.angle_beta   90.00
_cell.angle_gamma   90.00
#
_symmetry.space_group_name_H-M   'P 1'
#
loop_
_entity.id
_entity.type
_entity.pdbx_description
1 polymer ?
#
loop_
_entity_poly.entity_id
_entity_poly.type
_entity_poly.pdbx_seq_one_letter_code
_entity_poly.pdbx_strand_id
1 'polypeptide(L)'
;MKKEYGKALRDYFVKQMGEKFSDFQPYAVKTIYLAPGEKAFYRELSNGIWQFVILSPNAQGHESFTIEMGWSNQQRFPEIGMRPNYDPRTGSQPSEQELILRLPHIYGGEEFWVIEDNANPFDFLGAGLKRQMQKITAEEARAKVNPLLDGALEKLSAVGLPYLNEYTQ
;
A
#
# COMPACT_ATOMS: atom_id res chain seq x y z
N MET A 1 8.72 -7.83 -8.33
CA MET A 1 7.83 -8.73 -7.58
C MET A 1 7.49 -9.97 -8.40
N LYS A 2 7.74 -11.17 -7.86
CA LYS A 2 7.35 -12.47 -8.45
C LYS A 2 5.82 -12.53 -8.60
N LYS A 3 5.37 -13.17 -9.68
CA LYS A 3 3.94 -13.26 -10.04
C LYS A 3 3.07 -13.78 -8.90
N GLU A 4 3.50 -14.85 -8.24
CA GLU A 4 2.73 -15.48 -7.16
C GLU A 4 2.65 -14.61 -5.91
N TYR A 5 3.71 -13.90 -5.53
CA TYR A 5 3.64 -12.92 -4.44
C TYR A 5 2.67 -11.79 -4.77
N GLY A 6 2.76 -11.20 -5.96
CA GLY A 6 1.86 -10.13 -6.37
C GLY A 6 0.40 -10.57 -6.43
N LYS A 7 0.14 -11.81 -6.87
CA LYS A 7 -1.20 -12.39 -6.87
C LYS A 7 -1.70 -12.62 -5.44
N ALA A 8 -0.91 -13.29 -4.60
CA ALA A 8 -1.26 -13.53 -3.19
C ALA A 8 -1.55 -12.21 -2.45
N LEU A 9 -0.70 -11.21 -2.64
CA LEU A 9 -0.84 -9.89 -2.03
C LEU A 9 -2.14 -9.19 -2.41
N ARG A 10 -2.44 -9.09 -3.71
CA ARG A 10 -3.66 -8.42 -4.17
C ARG A 10 -4.92 -9.18 -3.77
N ASP A 11 -4.93 -10.50 -3.95
CA ASP A 11 -6.10 -11.33 -3.64
C ASP A 11 -6.41 -11.26 -2.14
N TYR A 12 -5.38 -11.35 -1.29
CA TYR A 12 -5.54 -11.30 0.15
C TYR A 12 -5.91 -9.89 0.64
N PHE A 13 -5.31 -8.83 0.09
CA PHE A 13 -5.67 -7.45 0.41
C PHE A 13 -7.14 -7.15 0.10
N VAL A 14 -7.60 -7.48 -1.10
CA VAL A 14 -9.00 -7.25 -1.50
C VAL A 14 -9.95 -7.99 -0.59
N LYS A 15 -9.64 -9.25 -0.24
CA LYS A 15 -10.43 -10.03 0.72
C LYS A 15 -10.48 -9.35 2.08
N GLN A 16 -9.33 -9.00 2.65
CA GLN A 16 -9.26 -8.42 3.99
C GLN A 16 -9.89 -7.03 4.07
N MET A 17 -9.74 -6.20 3.03
CA MET A 17 -10.45 -4.91 2.96
C MET A 17 -11.96 -5.10 2.99
N GLY A 18 -12.50 -6.03 2.20
CA GLY A 18 -13.94 -6.31 2.19
C GLY A 18 -14.48 -6.92 3.49
N GLU A 19 -13.66 -7.70 4.21
CA GLU A 19 -14.06 -8.36 5.46
C GLU A 19 -13.92 -7.45 6.70
N LYS A 20 -12.84 -6.67 6.80
CA LYS A 20 -12.49 -5.90 8.01
C LYS A 20 -12.84 -4.41 7.93
N PHE A 21 -12.98 -3.86 6.72
CA PHE A 21 -13.17 -2.43 6.48
C PHE A 21 -14.38 -2.22 5.57
N SER A 22 -15.56 -2.65 6.03
CA SER A 22 -16.79 -2.72 5.23
C SER A 22 -17.32 -1.37 4.73
N ASP A 23 -16.87 -0.27 5.32
CA ASP A 23 -17.15 1.09 4.90
C ASP A 23 -16.32 1.54 3.70
N PHE A 24 -15.24 0.82 3.39
CA PHE A 24 -14.42 1.03 2.20
C PHE A 24 -14.90 0.16 1.03
N GLN A 25 -15.03 0.79 -0.13
CA GLN A 25 -15.43 0.14 -1.38
C GLN A 25 -14.27 0.10 -2.37
N PRO A 26 -14.18 -0.93 -3.24
CA PRO A 26 -13.14 -0.99 -4.26
C PRO A 26 -13.22 0.21 -5.21
N TYR A 27 -12.09 0.88 -5.43
CA TYR A 27 -11.99 1.94 -6.43
C TYR A 27 -11.63 1.33 -7.79
N ALA A 28 -12.63 1.19 -8.66
CA ALA A 28 -12.50 0.51 -9.95
C ALA A 28 -12.25 1.44 -11.16
N VAL A 29 -12.19 2.75 -10.94
CA VAL A 29 -12.00 3.73 -12.01
C VAL A 29 -10.56 3.68 -12.53
N LYS A 30 -10.40 3.57 -13.85
CA LYS A 30 -9.08 3.62 -14.49
C LYS A 30 -8.54 5.05 -14.43
N THR A 31 -7.32 5.19 -13.94
CA THR A 31 -6.65 6.49 -13.83
C THR A 31 -5.14 6.31 -14.02
N ILE A 32 -4.47 7.33 -14.56
CA ILE A 32 -3.01 7.32 -14.73
C ILE A 32 -2.28 7.41 -13.39
N TYR A 33 -2.97 7.87 -12.35
CA TYR A 33 -2.42 8.05 -11.01
C TYR A 33 -2.41 6.76 -10.18
N LEU A 34 -3.01 5.68 -10.69
CA LEU A 34 -2.99 4.34 -10.08
C LEU A 34 -2.17 3.39 -10.97
N ALA A 35 -1.03 2.93 -10.45
CA ALA A 35 -0.09 2.12 -11.19
C ALA A 35 -0.60 0.67 -11.37
N PRO A 36 -0.13 -0.04 -12.42
CA PRO A 36 -0.44 -1.45 -12.59
C PRO A 36 -0.05 -2.29 -11.38
N GLY A 37 -1.00 -3.09 -10.88
CA GLY A 37 -0.78 -3.95 -9.72
C GLY A 37 -1.14 -3.32 -8.38
N GLU A 38 -1.41 -2.02 -8.33
CA GLU A 38 -2.00 -1.39 -7.16
C GLU A 38 -3.48 -1.78 -7.00
N LYS A 39 -3.97 -1.66 -5.77
CA LYS A 39 -5.38 -1.80 -5.44
C LYS A 39 -5.78 -0.66 -4.51
N ALA A 40 -6.74 0.14 -4.94
CA ALA A 40 -7.29 1.22 -4.15
C ALA A 40 -8.69 0.87 -3.66
N PHE A 41 -8.96 1.26 -2.43
CA PHE A 41 -10.28 1.29 -1.83
C PHE A 41 -10.55 2.72 -1.36
N TYR A 42 -11.81 3.13 -1.39
CA TYR A 42 -12.21 4.45 -0.94
C TYR A 42 -13.47 4.37 -0.08
N ARG A 43 -13.64 5.35 0.79
CA ARG A 43 -14.93 5.63 1.44
C ARG A 43 -15.25 7.10 1.29
N GLU A 44 -16.54 7.39 1.15
CA GLU A 44 -17.05 8.75 1.11
C GLU A 44 -17.49 9.17 2.51
N LEU A 45 -17.06 10.36 2.94
CA LEU A 45 -17.48 10.99 4.18
C LEU A 45 -18.67 11.92 3.92
N SER A 46 -19.43 12.23 4.98
CA SER A 46 -20.63 13.08 4.88
C SER A 46 -20.35 14.52 4.41
N ASN A 47 -19.11 15.00 4.54
CA ASN A 47 -18.66 16.30 4.06
C ASN A 47 -18.20 16.29 2.58
N GLY A 48 -18.38 15.17 1.87
CA GLY A 48 -18.00 15.01 0.47
C GLY A 48 -16.51 14.71 0.24
N ILE A 49 -15.72 14.54 1.30
CA ILE A 49 -14.32 14.12 1.21
C ILE A 49 -14.27 12.60 0.97
N TRP A 50 -13.44 12.17 0.03
CA TRP A 50 -13.15 10.76 -0.20
C TRP A 50 -11.82 10.41 0.45
N GLN A 51 -11.83 9.43 1.35
CA GLN A 51 -10.62 8.85 1.90
C GLN A 51 -10.21 7.62 1.10
N PHE A 52 -8.91 7.39 0.94
CA PHE A 52 -8.34 6.30 0.16
C PHE A 52 -7.37 5.45 0.98
N VAL A 53 -7.40 4.15 0.73
CA VAL A 53 -6.39 3.17 1.15
C VAL A 53 -5.90 2.46 -0.09
N ILE A 54 -4.59 2.46 -0.31
CA ILE A 54 -3.95 2.00 -1.55
C ILE A 54 -2.87 0.99 -1.19
N LEU A 55 -3.03 -0.24 -1.66
CA LEU A 55 -1.94 -1.21 -1.72
C LEU A 55 -1.00 -0.83 -2.87
N SER A 56 0.27 -0.58 -2.56
CA SER A 56 1.29 -0.23 -3.54
C SER A 56 2.47 -1.21 -3.53
N PRO A 57 2.53 -2.16 -4.48
CA PRO A 57 3.72 -3.01 -4.68
C PRO A 57 4.93 -2.16 -5.12
N ASN A 58 6.13 -2.54 -4.69
CA ASN A 58 7.34 -1.79 -5.04
C ASN A 58 7.61 -1.85 -6.55
N ALA A 59 7.56 -0.68 -7.20
CA ALA A 59 7.73 -0.52 -8.65
C ALA A 59 9.15 -0.83 -9.15
N GLN A 60 10.16 -0.77 -8.27
CA GLN A 60 11.56 -1.07 -8.62
C GLN A 60 11.83 -2.58 -8.76
N GLY A 61 10.79 -3.41 -8.64
CA GLY A 61 10.89 -4.85 -8.86
C GLY A 61 11.29 -5.64 -7.62
N HIS A 62 11.52 -4.99 -6.48
CA HIS A 62 11.73 -5.66 -5.20
C HIS A 62 10.51 -6.50 -4.76
N GLU A 63 10.76 -7.48 -3.91
CA GLU A 63 9.72 -8.31 -3.31
C GLU A 63 9.22 -7.64 -2.03
N SER A 64 8.65 -6.44 -2.20
CA SER A 64 8.16 -5.62 -1.10
C SER A 64 6.95 -4.80 -1.53
N PHE A 65 6.19 -4.33 -0.55
CA PHE A 65 5.01 -3.50 -0.77
C PHE A 65 4.89 -2.44 0.33
N THR A 66 4.05 -1.45 0.09
CA THR A 66 3.62 -0.48 1.09
C THR A 66 2.11 -0.27 1.01
N ILE A 67 1.56 0.33 2.07
CA ILE A 67 0.18 0.83 2.10
C ILE A 67 0.28 2.34 2.10
N GLU A 68 -0.30 2.96 1.09
CA GLU A 68 -0.52 4.39 1.04
C GLU A 68 -1.94 4.70 1.46
N MET A 69 -2.14 5.90 2.00
CA MET A 69 -3.43 6.39 2.43
C MET A 69 -3.51 7.90 2.25
N GLY A 70 -4.73 8.40 2.12
CA GLY A 70 -4.92 9.83 1.91
C GLY A 70 -6.35 10.22 1.63
N TRP A 71 -6.56 11.40 1.06
CA TRP A 71 -7.88 11.94 0.78
C TRP A 71 -7.90 12.84 -0.45
N SER A 72 -9.10 13.06 -0.99
CA SER A 72 -9.42 14.12 -1.95
C SER A 72 -10.77 14.73 -1.62
N ASN A 73 -10.84 16.06 -1.58
CA ASN A 73 -12.10 16.79 -1.49
C ASN A 73 -12.79 16.99 -2.86
N GLN A 74 -12.19 16.49 -3.94
CA GLN A 74 -12.72 16.61 -5.31
C GLN A 74 -13.56 15.40 -5.73
N GLN A 75 -13.90 14.49 -4.80
CA GLN A 75 -14.72 13.29 -5.06
C GLN A 75 -14.16 12.40 -6.19
N ARG A 76 -12.82 12.31 -6.26
CA ARG A 76 -12.09 11.47 -7.21
C ARG A 76 -10.80 10.98 -6.57
N PHE A 77 -10.10 10.06 -7.23
CA PHE A 77 -8.75 9.70 -6.82
C PHE A 77 -7.83 10.93 -6.82
N PRO A 78 -6.93 11.10 -5.83
CA PRO A 78 -5.98 12.21 -5.80
C PRO A 78 -5.14 12.30 -7.08
N GLU A 79 -5.12 13.46 -7.73
CA GLU A 79 -4.43 13.69 -8.99
C GLU A 79 -3.12 14.46 -8.73
N ILE A 80 -2.26 13.82 -7.95
CA ILE A 80 -0.98 14.38 -7.53
C ILE A 80 0.17 13.89 -8.43
N GLY A 81 1.07 14.80 -8.76
CA GLY A 81 2.16 14.52 -9.71
C GLY A 81 3.18 13.50 -9.23
N MET A 82 3.38 13.38 -7.92
CA MET A 82 4.29 12.41 -7.31
C MET A 82 3.70 11.85 -6.01
N ARG A 83 3.77 10.52 -5.84
CA ARG A 83 3.31 9.80 -4.65
C ARG A 83 4.47 9.18 -3.85
N PRO A 84 4.46 9.29 -2.51
CA PRO A 84 3.58 10.14 -1.70
C PRO A 84 3.89 11.64 -1.92
N ASN A 85 2.91 12.53 -1.73
CA ASN A 85 3.11 13.99 -1.77
C ASN A 85 3.25 14.60 -0.36
N TYR A 86 3.12 13.78 0.69
CA TYR A 86 3.22 14.22 2.07
C TYR A 86 4.01 13.23 2.92
N ASP A 87 4.84 13.78 3.81
CA ASP A 87 5.58 13.02 4.80
C ASP A 87 5.49 13.74 6.16
N PRO A 88 4.69 13.23 7.13
CA PRO A 88 4.51 13.86 8.43
C PRO A 88 5.82 13.96 9.23
N ARG A 89 6.84 13.15 8.92
CA ARG A 89 8.15 13.19 9.58
C ARG A 89 8.92 14.49 9.31
N THR A 90 8.56 15.20 8.23
CA THR A 90 9.22 16.45 7.82
C THR A 90 8.71 17.69 8.53
N GLY A 91 7.60 17.60 9.28
CA GLY A 91 6.94 18.75 9.92
C GLY A 91 6.24 19.69 8.93
N SER A 92 6.10 19.30 7.66
CA SER A 92 5.27 20.02 6.69
C SER A 92 3.79 19.95 7.07
N GLN A 93 3.01 20.93 6.63
CA GLN A 93 1.56 20.92 6.82
C GLN A 93 0.89 20.07 5.73
N PRO A 94 -0.14 19.26 6.09
CA PRO A 94 -0.89 18.50 5.11
C PRO A 94 -1.67 19.42 4.18
N SER A 95 -1.80 19.02 2.91
CA SER A 95 -2.64 19.73 1.93
C SER A 95 -4.12 19.55 2.27
N GLU A 96 -4.88 20.64 2.27
CA GLU A 96 -6.33 20.60 2.51
C GLU A 96 -7.12 19.94 1.37
N GLN A 97 -6.59 19.97 0.14
CA GLN A 97 -7.31 19.48 -1.03
C GLN A 97 -7.10 17.99 -1.26
N GLU A 98 -5.84 17.61 -1.42
CA GLU A 98 -5.44 16.27 -1.82
C GLU A 98 -4.13 15.89 -1.15
N LEU A 99 -4.11 14.68 -0.60
CA LEU A 99 -2.96 14.17 0.11
C LEU A 99 -2.87 12.66 -0.10
N ILE A 100 -1.65 12.16 -0.29
CA ILE A 100 -1.28 10.76 -0.16
C ILE A 100 0.03 10.69 0.63
N LEU A 101 0.04 9.82 1.63
CA LEU A 101 1.19 9.48 2.45
C LEU A 101 1.34 7.96 2.58
N ARG A 102 2.51 7.51 3.01
CA ARG A 102 2.73 6.09 3.33
C ARG A 102 2.39 5.84 4.78
N LEU A 103 1.63 4.78 5.06
CA LEU A 103 1.21 4.37 6.39
C LEU A 103 2.39 4.29 7.39
N PRO A 104 3.56 3.72 7.04
CA PRO A 104 4.72 3.71 7.94
C PRO A 104 5.23 5.09 8.39
N HIS A 105 5.02 6.14 7.59
CA HIS A 105 5.49 7.48 7.94
C HIS A 105 4.80 8.04 9.19
N ILE A 106 3.60 7.56 9.52
CA ILE A 106 2.81 8.03 10.68
C ILE A 106 3.42 7.55 12.00
N TYR A 107 3.94 6.32 12.03
CA TYR A 107 4.45 5.70 13.26
C TYR A 107 5.97 5.49 13.25
N GLY A 108 6.67 6.10 12.29
CA GLY A 108 8.12 6.01 12.15
C GLY A 108 8.62 4.61 11.79
N GLY A 109 7.83 3.83 11.04
CA GLY A 109 8.22 2.51 10.56
C GLY A 109 9.05 2.54 9.28
N GLU A 110 9.56 1.36 8.92
CA GLU A 110 10.19 1.12 7.61
C GLU A 110 9.22 1.39 6.46
N GLU A 111 9.69 2.01 5.38
CA GLU A 111 8.82 2.46 4.28
C GLU A 111 8.10 1.32 3.55
N PHE A 112 8.70 0.13 3.56
CA PHE A 112 8.21 -1.05 2.86
C PHE A 112 8.21 -2.30 3.75
N TRP A 113 7.16 -3.10 3.63
CA TRP A 113 7.15 -4.48 4.12
C TRP A 113 7.86 -5.36 3.11
N VAL A 114 8.99 -5.94 3.52
CA VAL A 114 9.81 -6.81 2.67
C VAL A 114 9.35 -8.26 2.82
N ILE A 115 8.89 -8.85 1.71
CA ILE A 115 8.44 -10.26 1.62
C ILE A 115 9.64 -11.18 1.51
N GLU A 116 10.62 -10.78 0.69
CA GLU A 116 11.84 -11.53 0.45
C GLU A 116 12.99 -10.56 0.21
N ASP A 117 13.99 -10.61 1.09
CA ASP A 117 15.17 -9.78 0.95
C ASP A 117 16.06 -10.32 -0.17
N ASN A 118 16.09 -9.59 -1.29
CA ASN A 118 16.97 -9.84 -2.41
C ASN A 118 18.15 -8.86 -2.45
N ALA A 119 18.31 -8.02 -1.41
CA ALA A 119 19.22 -6.89 -1.38
C ALA A 119 20.62 -7.25 -0.89
N ASN A 120 21.13 -8.45 -1.19
CA ASN A 120 22.57 -8.70 -1.06
C ASN A 120 23.27 -8.39 -2.39
N PRO A 121 23.83 -7.18 -2.59
CA PRO A 121 24.55 -6.81 -3.81
C PRO A 121 25.83 -7.65 -4.03
N PHE A 122 26.26 -8.46 -3.05
CA PHE A 122 27.37 -9.40 -3.19
C PHE A 122 26.94 -10.82 -3.59
N ASP A 123 25.63 -11.13 -3.58
CA ASP A 123 25.08 -12.43 -4.06
C ASP A 123 24.97 -12.51 -5.59
N PHE A 124 25.41 -11.47 -6.32
CA PHE A 124 25.46 -11.44 -7.79
C PHE A 124 26.42 -12.48 -8.40
N LEU A 125 27.30 -13.10 -7.59
CA LEU A 125 28.09 -14.26 -7.99
C LEU A 125 27.24 -15.56 -7.89
N GLY A 126 26.32 -15.72 -8.84
CA GLY A 126 25.63 -16.99 -9.17
C GLY A 126 24.48 -17.43 -8.25
N ALA A 127 24.51 -17.12 -6.95
CA ALA A 127 23.48 -17.56 -5.99
C ALA A 127 22.21 -16.69 -6.01
N GLY A 128 22.36 -15.37 -6.15
CA GLY A 128 21.24 -14.42 -6.23
C GLY A 128 20.37 -14.61 -7.48
N LEU A 129 21.01 -14.89 -8.62
CA LEU A 129 20.31 -15.25 -9.87
C LEU A 129 19.49 -16.54 -9.73
N LYS A 130 20.04 -17.57 -9.08
CA LYS A 130 19.31 -18.82 -8.83
C LYS A 130 18.09 -18.63 -7.91
N ARG A 131 18.21 -17.81 -6.86
CA ARG A 131 17.07 -17.50 -5.96
C ARG A 131 15.98 -16.67 -6.64
N GLN A 132 16.34 -15.77 -7.54
CA GLN A 132 15.36 -15.04 -8.36
C GLN A 132 14.64 -15.96 -9.36
N MET A 133 15.35 -16.92 -9.95
CA MET A 133 14.77 -17.88 -10.89
C MET A 133 13.98 -19.02 -10.22
N GLN A 134 14.11 -19.19 -8.90
CA GLN A 134 13.39 -20.22 -8.18
C GLN A 134 11.89 -19.93 -8.22
N LYS A 135 11.14 -20.83 -8.86
CA LYS A 135 9.69 -20.80 -8.87
C LYS A 135 9.21 -21.00 -7.44
N ILE A 136 8.37 -20.08 -6.97
CA ILE A 136 7.64 -20.21 -5.73
C ILE A 136 6.23 -20.70 -6.04
N THR A 137 5.69 -21.56 -5.20
CA THR A 137 4.30 -22.00 -5.30
C THR A 137 3.34 -20.93 -4.75
N ALA A 138 2.06 -21.01 -5.14
CA ALA A 138 1.05 -20.10 -4.62
C ALA A 138 0.86 -20.22 -3.10
N GLU A 139 1.07 -21.41 -2.53
CA GLU A 139 0.95 -21.66 -1.10
C GLU A 139 2.09 -21.01 -0.30
N GLU A 140 3.33 -21.21 -0.74
CA GLU A 140 4.51 -20.55 -0.14
C GLU A 140 4.40 -19.02 -0.26
N ALA A 141 3.91 -18.51 -1.39
CA ALA A 141 3.69 -17.08 -1.58
C ALA A 141 2.70 -16.51 -0.55
N ARG A 142 1.57 -17.20 -0.31
CA ARG A 142 0.59 -16.82 0.71
C ARG A 142 1.18 -16.88 2.11
N ALA A 143 1.94 -17.94 2.43
CA ALA A 143 2.55 -18.12 3.74
C ALA A 143 3.52 -16.97 4.11
N LYS A 144 4.23 -16.42 3.12
CA LYS A 144 5.11 -15.25 3.32
C LYS A 144 4.36 -13.92 3.32
N VAL A 145 3.38 -13.74 2.43
CA VAL A 145 2.71 -12.45 2.22
C VAL A 145 1.66 -12.16 3.29
N ASN A 146 0.83 -13.15 3.64
CA ASN A 146 -0.34 -12.92 4.49
C ASN A 146 0.01 -12.33 5.86
N PRO A 147 1.01 -12.85 6.60
CA PRO A 147 1.35 -12.29 7.93
C PRO A 147 1.82 -10.83 7.86
N LEU A 148 2.56 -10.46 6.82
CA LEU A 148 3.01 -9.09 6.60
C LEU A 148 1.84 -8.16 6.32
N LEU A 149 0.90 -8.63 5.50
CA LEU A 149 -0.29 -7.85 5.18
C LEU A 149 -1.22 -7.72 6.38
N ASP A 150 -1.39 -8.77 7.19
CA ASP A 150 -2.16 -8.72 8.42
C ASP A 150 -1.60 -7.67 9.37
N GLY A 151 -0.29 -7.66 9.59
CA GLY A 151 0.38 -6.63 10.38
C GLY A 151 0.22 -5.21 9.80
N ALA A 152 0.28 -5.07 8.47
CA ALA A 152 0.06 -3.78 7.80
C ALA A 152 -1.38 -3.28 7.99
N LEU A 153 -2.38 -4.17 7.91
CA LEU A 153 -3.79 -3.83 8.11
C LEU A 153 -4.13 -3.55 9.57
N GLU A 154 -3.48 -4.23 10.52
CA GLU A 154 -3.56 -3.89 11.94
C GLU A 154 -3.05 -2.47 12.18
N LYS A 155 -1.92 -2.09 11.57
CA LYS A 155 -1.42 -0.70 11.62
C LYS A 155 -2.37 0.29 10.95
N LEU A 156 -2.96 -0.08 9.82
CA LEU A 156 -3.96 0.75 9.15
C LEU A 156 -5.12 1.06 10.09
N SER A 157 -5.67 0.04 10.77
CA SER A 157 -6.78 0.22 11.72
C SER A 157 -6.36 1.00 12.97
N ALA A 158 -5.20 0.67 13.55
CA ALA A 158 -4.77 1.22 14.83
C ALA A 158 -4.26 2.67 14.75
N VAL A 159 -3.61 3.05 13.65
CA VAL A 159 -2.99 4.38 13.50
C VAL A 159 -3.34 5.08 12.19
N GLY A 160 -3.50 4.36 11.08
CA GLY A 160 -3.76 4.96 9.77
C GLY A 160 -5.13 5.64 9.67
N LEU A 161 -6.21 4.89 9.92
CA LEU A 161 -7.58 5.44 9.84
C LEU A 161 -7.84 6.53 10.88
N PRO A 162 -7.40 6.41 12.15
CA PRO A 162 -7.48 7.52 13.10
C PRO A 162 -6.80 8.79 12.59
N TYR A 163 -5.60 8.66 12.01
CA TYR A 163 -4.88 9.80 11.43
C TYR A 163 -5.65 10.44 10.27
N LEU A 164 -6.22 9.66 9.34
CA LEU A 164 -7.06 10.23 8.28
C LEU A 164 -8.25 11.00 8.83
N ASN A 165 -8.92 10.46 9.85
CA ASN A 165 -10.11 11.08 10.43
C ASN A 165 -9.80 12.42 11.09
N GLU A 166 -8.62 12.60 11.69
CA GLU A 166 -8.22 13.86 12.31
C GLU A 166 -8.24 15.04 11.32
N TYR A 167 -7.90 14.80 10.06
CA TYR A 167 -7.79 15.84 9.03
C TYR A 167 -8.98 15.92 8.06
N THR A 168 -9.99 15.06 8.22
CA THR A 168 -11.12 14.96 7.27
C THR A 168 -12.49 14.96 7.93
N GLN A 169 -12.57 15.33 9.21
CA GLN A 169 -13.83 15.60 9.92
C GLN A 169 -14.45 16.92 9.46
#